data_AF-A0A836AJG9-F1
#
_entry.id   AF-A0A836AJG9-F1
#
_cell.length_a   1.000
_cell.length_b   1.000
_cell.length_c   1.000
_cell.angle_alpha   90.00
_cell.angle_beta   90.00
_cell.angle_gamma   90.00
#
_symmetry.space_group_name_H-M   'P 1'
#
loop_
_entity.id
_entity.type
_entity.pdbx_description
1 polymer ?
#
loop_
_entity_poly.entity_id
_entity_poly.type
_entity_poly.pdbx_seq_one_letter_code
_entity_poly.pdbx_strand_id
1 'polypeptide(L)'
;MSHVARQVTKDFATFDYILCTDESNLRGVNRKSNQVKNCRAKIELLWSYDPQKQLIIEDPYYGNDADFEAVYQQGVRCCRAFLEKVRGPSRPAVAQARPPRPCGKCQQCPLFS
;
A
#
# COMPACT_ATOMS: atom_id res chain seq x y z
N MET A 1 18.07 -5.61 0.82
CA MET A 1 16.63 -5.98 0.85
C MET A 1 16.49 -7.38 0.29
N SER A 2 15.92 -8.31 1.05
CA SER A 2 15.64 -9.68 0.59
C SER A 2 14.15 -9.80 0.29
N HIS A 3 13.78 -9.78 -0.99
CA HIS A 3 12.45 -10.13 -1.45
C HIS A 3 12.54 -11.42 -2.24
N VAL A 4 11.65 -12.37 -1.95
CA VAL A 4 11.58 -13.66 -2.64
C VAL A 4 10.19 -13.78 -3.22
N ALA A 5 10.10 -14.25 -4.47
CA ALA A 5 8.83 -14.49 -5.12
C ALA A 5 7.99 -15.48 -4.29
N ARG A 6 6.71 -15.17 -4.10
CA ARG A 6 5.75 -16.03 -3.40
C ARG A 6 4.38 -15.93 -4.04
N GLN A 7 3.59 -16.97 -3.88
CA GLN A 7 2.20 -16.97 -4.33
C GLN A 7 1.27 -16.33 -3.30
N VAL A 8 0.22 -15.64 -3.79
CA VAL A 8 -0.89 -15.14 -2.97
C VAL A 8 -1.74 -16.32 -2.49
N THR A 9 -1.94 -16.44 -1.18
CA THR A 9 -2.66 -17.53 -0.52
C THR A 9 -3.60 -17.02 0.59
N LYS A 10 -3.19 -17.06 1.86
CA LYS A 10 -3.98 -16.63 3.02
C LYS A 10 -4.13 -15.10 3.12
N ASP A 11 -3.50 -14.38 2.21
CA ASP A 11 -3.41 -12.93 2.17
C ASP A 11 -4.79 -12.24 2.18
N PHE A 12 -5.79 -12.85 1.55
CA PHE A 12 -7.17 -12.32 1.46
C PHE A 12 -7.84 -12.10 2.82
N ALA A 13 -7.47 -12.87 3.84
CA ALA A 13 -8.02 -12.75 5.18
C ALA A 13 -7.14 -11.87 6.10
N THR A 14 -5.87 -11.65 5.73
CA THR A 14 -4.89 -10.96 6.60
C THR A 14 -4.71 -9.49 6.25
N PHE A 15 -4.85 -9.10 4.97
CA PHE A 15 -4.64 -7.74 4.53
C PHE A 15 -5.95 -6.98 4.33
N ASP A 16 -5.89 -5.66 4.54
CA ASP A 16 -7.01 -4.76 4.25
C ASP A 16 -7.08 -4.41 2.75
N TYR A 17 -5.93 -4.39 2.07
CA TYR A 17 -5.83 -4.08 0.65
C TYR A 17 -4.86 -5.03 -0.05
N ILE A 18 -5.25 -5.49 -1.24
CA ILE A 18 -4.37 -6.19 -2.19
C ILE A 18 -4.40 -5.38 -3.48
N LEU A 19 -3.29 -4.71 -3.79
CA LEU A 19 -3.18 -3.83 -4.95
C LEU A 19 -2.51 -4.60 -6.10
N CYS A 20 -3.21 -4.72 -7.22
CA CYS A 20 -2.75 -5.44 -8.40
C CYS A 20 -2.08 -4.49 -9.39
N THR A 21 -1.03 -4.99 -10.04
CA THR A 21 -0.21 -4.29 -11.02
C THR A 21 -0.53 -4.69 -12.45
N ASP A 22 -1.74 -5.14 -12.74
CA ASP A 22 -2.32 -5.19 -14.10
C ASP A 22 -3.72 -5.83 -13.96
N GLU A 23 -4.49 -5.80 -15.05
CA GLU A 23 -5.83 -6.39 -15.06
C GLU A 23 -5.83 -7.91 -15.02
N SER A 24 -4.79 -8.56 -15.54
CA SER A 24 -4.69 -10.03 -15.54
C SER A 24 -4.50 -10.55 -14.11
N ASN A 25 -3.62 -9.90 -13.36
CA ASN A 25 -3.37 -10.06 -11.94
C ASN A 25 -4.66 -9.80 -11.17
N LEU A 26 -5.34 -8.69 -11.45
CA LEU A 26 -6.61 -8.37 -10.82
C LEU A 26 -7.65 -9.47 -11.04
N ARG A 27 -7.83 -9.95 -12.28
CA ARG A 27 -8.75 -11.04 -12.61
C ARG A 27 -8.36 -12.34 -11.89
N GLY A 28 -7.08 -12.69 -11.89
CA GLY A 28 -6.58 -13.90 -11.23
C GLY A 28 -6.74 -13.87 -9.71
N VAL A 29 -6.44 -12.73 -9.09
CA VAL A 29 -6.58 -12.50 -7.66
C VAL A 29 -8.06 -12.49 -7.25
N ASN A 30 -8.94 -11.86 -8.03
CA ASN A 30 -10.39 -11.89 -7.78
C ASN A 30 -11.00 -13.30 -7.91
N ARG A 31 -10.56 -14.08 -8.91
CA ARG A 31 -10.99 -15.49 -9.03
C ARG A 31 -10.62 -16.29 -7.78
N LYS A 32 -9.42 -16.07 -7.24
CA LYS A 32 -8.96 -16.72 -6.00
C LYS A 32 -9.71 -16.22 -4.77
N SER A 33 -9.97 -14.91 -4.67
CA SER A 33 -10.69 -14.34 -3.52
C SER A 33 -12.12 -14.86 -3.40
N ASN A 34 -12.80 -15.10 -4.53
CA ASN A 34 -14.16 -15.66 -4.54
C ASN A 34 -14.23 -17.09 -3.97
N GLN A 35 -13.10 -17.79 -3.87
CA GLN A 35 -13.02 -19.12 -3.26
C GLN A 35 -12.75 -19.04 -1.74
N VAL A 36 -12.50 -17.85 -1.20
CA VAL A 36 -12.17 -17.62 0.21
C VAL A 36 -13.41 -17.11 0.96
N LYS A 37 -13.86 -17.87 1.97
CA LYS A 37 -15.06 -17.53 2.75
C LYS A 37 -14.94 -16.23 3.56
N ASN A 38 -13.74 -15.91 4.05
CA ASN A 38 -13.49 -14.77 4.93
C ASN A 38 -12.57 -13.73 4.25
N CYS A 39 -12.89 -13.34 3.02
CA CYS A 39 -12.14 -12.31 2.31
C CYS A 39 -12.39 -10.94 2.97
N ARG A 40 -11.35 -10.37 3.58
CA ARG A 40 -11.35 -9.02 4.17
C ARG A 40 -10.73 -8.00 3.20
N ALA A 41 -9.76 -8.43 2.41
CA ALA A 41 -9.00 -7.54 1.55
C ALA A 41 -9.86 -6.90 0.47
N LYS A 42 -9.70 -5.58 0.31
CA LYS A 42 -10.16 -4.85 -0.87
C LYS A 42 -9.16 -5.06 -2.00
N ILE A 43 -9.62 -5.53 -3.15
CA ILE A 43 -8.77 -5.86 -4.30
C ILE A 43 -8.98 -4.80 -5.38
N GLU A 44 -7.94 -4.06 -5.72
CA GLU A 44 -8.00 -2.91 -6.65
C GLU A 44 -6.73 -2.82 -7.51
N LEU A 45 -6.78 -2.04 -8.58
CA LEU A 45 -5.60 -1.71 -9.37
C LEU A 45 -4.80 -0.60 -8.69
N LEU A 46 -3.48 -0.79 -8.55
CA LEU A 46 -2.60 0.23 -7.99
C LEU A 46 -2.66 1.54 -8.80
N TRP A 47 -2.70 1.45 -10.13
CA TRP A 47 -2.68 2.62 -11.03
C TRP A 47 -3.99 3.40 -11.07
N SER A 48 -5.08 2.85 -10.52
CA SER A 48 -6.29 3.63 -10.30
C SER A 48 -6.06 4.82 -9.35
N TYR A 49 -4.94 4.80 -8.62
CA TYR A 49 -4.48 5.85 -7.73
C TYR A 49 -3.57 6.88 -8.38
N ASP A 50 -3.25 6.76 -9.67
CA ASP A 50 -2.35 7.73 -10.32
C ASP A 50 -3.04 9.09 -10.46
N PRO A 51 -2.50 10.17 -9.85
CA PRO A 51 -3.04 11.52 -10.06
C PRO A 51 -3.00 11.96 -11.53
N GLN A 52 -2.08 11.39 -12.32
CA GLN A 52 -1.94 11.68 -13.75
C GLN A 52 -2.92 10.86 -14.61
N LYS A 53 -3.72 9.98 -14.01
CA LYS A 53 -4.68 9.10 -14.69
C LYS A 53 -4.06 8.21 -15.76
N GLN A 54 -2.78 7.86 -15.61
CA GLN A 54 -2.14 6.84 -16.44
C GLN A 54 -2.59 5.47 -15.93
N LEU A 55 -3.57 4.89 -16.63
CA LEU A 55 -4.21 3.62 -16.24
C LEU A 55 -3.47 2.39 -16.75
N ILE A 56 -2.54 2.59 -17.68
CA ILE A 56 -1.75 1.52 -18.30
C ILE A 56 -0.32 1.65 -17.78
N ILE A 57 0.22 0.54 -17.30
CA ILE A 57 1.65 0.35 -17.02
C ILE A 57 2.10 -0.77 -17.95
N GLU A 58 3.13 -0.51 -18.74
CA GLU A 58 3.77 -1.55 -19.53
C GLU A 58 4.68 -2.38 -18.63
N ASP A 59 4.60 -3.70 -18.75
CA ASP A 59 5.46 -4.60 -17.99
C ASP A 59 6.92 -4.41 -18.45
N PRO A 60 7.82 -3.94 -17.58
CA PRO A 60 9.19 -3.60 -17.98
C PRO A 60 10.05 -4.84 -18.21
N TYR A 61 9.54 -6.05 -17.95
CA TYR A 61 10.30 -7.30 -18.02
C TYR A 61 10.96 -7.55 -19.39
N TYR A 62 10.36 -7.07 -20.47
CA TYR A 62 10.89 -7.17 -21.83
C TYR A 62 11.47 -5.85 -22.37
N GLY A 63 11.60 -4.84 -21.50
CA GLY A 63 12.08 -3.50 -21.82
C GLY A 63 13.56 -3.28 -21.49
N ASN A 64 13.92 -2.01 -21.34
CA ASN A 64 15.23 -1.54 -20.92
C ASN A 64 15.16 -0.80 -19.57
N ASP A 65 16.29 -0.36 -19.03
CA ASP A 65 16.37 0.30 -17.73
C ASP A 65 15.47 1.54 -17.60
N ALA A 66 15.23 2.28 -18.69
CA ALA A 66 14.32 3.42 -18.69
C ALA A 66 12.86 3.00 -18.50
N ASP A 67 12.47 1.81 -18.97
CA ASP A 67 11.13 1.27 -18.78
C ASP A 67 10.92 0.91 -17.31
N PHE A 68 11.93 0.31 -16.67
CA PHE A 68 11.91 0.07 -15.21
C PHE A 68 11.78 1.36 -14.41
N GLU A 69 12.56 2.39 -14.76
CA GLU A 69 12.49 3.69 -14.10
C GLU A 69 11.11 4.34 -14.27
N ALA A 70 10.52 4.27 -15.46
CA ALA A 70 9.18 4.79 -15.73
C ALA A 70 8.12 4.11 -14.83
N VAL A 71 8.12 2.77 -14.78
CA VAL A 71 7.21 2.01 -13.92
C VAL A 71 7.44 2.30 -12.44
N TYR A 72 8.71 2.42 -12.02
CA TYR A 72 9.05 2.79 -10.65
C TYR A 72 8.48 4.17 -10.27
N GLN A 73 8.71 5.20 -11.08
CA GLN A 73 8.21 6.55 -10.80
C GLN A 73 6.69 6.59 -10.74
N GLN A 74 6.00 5.90 -11.66
CA GLN A 74 4.55 5.77 -11.63
C GLN A 74 4.07 5.04 -10.37
N GLY A 75 4.70 3.93 -10.01
CA GLY A 75 4.42 3.18 -8.78
C GLY A 75 4.57 4.04 -7.53
N VAL A 76 5.63 4.85 -7.44
CA VAL A 76 5.85 5.78 -6.32
C VAL A 76 4.72 6.82 -6.21
N ARG A 77 4.30 7.43 -7.33
CA ARG A 77 3.18 8.38 -7.33
C ARG A 77 1.87 7.72 -6.88
N CYS A 78 1.55 6.55 -7.41
CA CYS A 78 0.35 5.81 -7.05
C CYS A 78 0.34 5.45 -5.56
N CYS A 79 1.46 4.96 -5.04
CA CYS A 79 1.61 4.63 -3.62
C CYS A 79 1.41 5.85 -2.72
N ARG A 80 1.95 7.03 -3.10
CA ARG A 80 1.74 8.28 -2.35
C ARG A 80 0.26 8.67 -2.30
N ALA A 81 -0.39 8.72 -3.46
CA ALA A 81 -1.82 9.06 -3.57
C ALA A 81 -2.71 8.06 -2.83
N PHE A 82 -2.41 6.76 -2.91
CA PHE A 82 -3.09 5.72 -2.15
C PHE A 82 -2.96 5.97 -0.63
N LEU A 83 -1.75 6.23 -0.15
CA LEU A 83 -1.51 6.47 1.28
C LEU A 83 -2.24 7.71 1.79
N GLU A 84 -2.29 8.79 1.01
CA GLU A 84 -3.07 9.98 1.33
C GLU A 84 -4.57 9.69 1.41
N LYS A 85 -5.11 8.85 0.52
CA LYS A 85 -6.51 8.42 0.58
C LYS A 85 -6.80 7.60 1.83
N VAL A 86 -5.94 6.65 2.19
CA VAL A 86 -6.22 5.72 3.31
C VAL A 86 -5.87 6.28 4.68
N ARG A 87 -4.95 7.24 4.78
CA ARG A 87 -4.50 7.83 6.07
C ARG A 87 -4.91 9.28 6.25
N GLY A 88 -5.44 9.94 5.22
CA GLY A 88 -5.57 11.39 5.16
C GLY A 88 -4.26 12.06 4.73
N PRO A 89 -4.27 13.39 4.48
CA PRO A 89 -3.09 14.12 4.02
C PRO A 89 -1.92 13.91 4.98
N SER A 90 -0.76 13.56 4.42
CA SER A 90 0.46 13.41 5.21
C SER A 90 0.82 14.76 5.85
N ARG A 91 0.85 14.81 7.19
CA ARG A 91 1.44 15.97 7.87
C ARG A 91 2.93 16.03 7.47
N PRO A 92 3.48 17.22 7.15
CA PRO A 92 4.90 17.35 6.87
C PRO A 92 5.72 16.76 8.03
N ALA A 93 6.86 16.15 7.71
CA ALA A 93 7.69 15.35 8.60
C ALA A 93 8.18 16.08 9.88
N VAL A 94 7.93 17.38 10.01
CA VAL A 94 8.31 18.23 11.14
C VAL A 94 7.35 18.10 12.35
N ALA A 95 6.16 17.50 12.19
CA ALA A 95 5.14 17.48 13.25
C ALA A 95 5.06 16.17 14.09
N GLN A 96 6.05 15.29 14.03
CA GLN A 96 6.02 13.99 14.72
C GLN A 96 6.84 13.97 16.02
N ALA A 97 6.54 14.87 16.95
CA ALA A 97 6.63 14.52 18.37
C ALA A 97 5.27 13.95 18.75
N ARG A 98 5.13 12.61 18.76
CA ARG A 98 3.93 11.97 19.32
C ARG A 98 3.97 12.26 20.83
N PRO A 99 2.95 12.89 21.44
CA PRO A 99 2.92 12.98 22.89
C PRO A 99 2.95 11.56 23.45
N PRO A 100 3.71 11.31 24.54
CA PRO A 100 3.80 9.98 25.12
C PRO A 100 2.38 9.51 25.49
N ARG A 101 2.09 8.23 25.19
CA ARG A 101 0.83 7.61 25.61
C ARG A 101 0.72 7.75 27.14
N PRO A 102 -0.39 8.24 27.70
CA PRO A 102 -0.54 8.27 29.15
C PRO A 102 -0.52 6.82 29.64
N CYS A 103 0.54 6.45 30.35
CA CYS A 103 0.56 5.19 31.08
C CYS A 103 -0.37 5.38 32.29
N GLY A 104 -1.44 4.59 32.38
CA GLY A 104 -2.42 4.67 33.48
C GLY A 104 -1.89 4.19 34.83
N LYS A 105 -0.59 4.29 35.11
CA LYS A 105 0.04 3.78 36.34
C LYS A 105 1.16 4.66 36.93
N CYS A 106 1.25 5.94 36.58
CA CYS A 106 2.18 6.85 37.26
C CYS A 106 1.42 8.03 37.88
N GLN A 107 0.84 7.82 39.07
CA GLN A 107 0.31 8.90 39.91
C GLN A 107 1.41 9.72 40.62
N GLN A 108 2.68 9.52 40.27
CA GLN A 108 3.82 10.23 40.85
C GLN A 108 4.84 10.57 39.76
N CYS A 109 4.60 11.64 38.99
CA CYS A 109 5.61 12.25 38.13
C CYS A 109 5.60 13.77 38.35
N PRO A 110 6.63 14.38 38.98
CA PRO A 110 6.62 15.77 39.44
C PRO A 110 7.05 16.79 38.37
N LEU A 111 6.85 16.51 37.09
CA LEU A 111 7.27 17.41 36.00
C LEU A 111 6.09 18.21 35.43
N PHE A 112 5.44 18.97 36.31
CA PHE A 112 4.70 20.18 35.98
C PHE A 112 4.76 21.08 37.22
N SER A 113 5.78 21.93 37.29
CA SER A 113 5.80 23.16 38.06
C SER A 113 6.19 24.28 37.11
#